data_AF-A0A846I4R4-F1
#
_entry.id   AF-A0A846I4R4-F1
#
_cell.length_a   1.000
_cell.length_b   1.000
_cell.length_c   1.000
_cell.angle_alpha   90.00
_cell.angle_beta   90.00
_cell.angle_gamma   90.00
#
_symmetry.space_group_name_H-M   'P 1'
#
loop_
_entity.id
_entity.type
_entity.pdbx_description
1 polymer ?
#
loop_
_entity_poly.entity_id
_entity_poly.type
_entity_poly.pdbx_seq_one_letter_code
_entity_poly.pdbx_strand_id
1 'polypeptide(L)'
;MVLYTIYCLQGGLYMKKPFYTEEGLLLMLAILSIFFQPLSILCVIIIIMKIHYNKKMEKQLEETTNNKIKDAQNKLNELDNKILDKQTEDNSLNLKLETIQSKLKDTNMIINKKEDKIKQYEEQFNIMKNFKSYKDLEKELTTYEVGVFKKQYAFEISEEYSVKLKEIQKKQADYIKNGNAIIINLSEFIETLELNKSTRNKFVSSISKLVLRAFNNECDAALSKINSNNITNIRKRIESSFNQINKLSSLFAVSIHSDYLKLKIEELQLAFEYEVKKQEEKEEQKALKEHMREEAKVLKEIEIAKKKIEKEETHFTNALSDVKNKLKNANDTEKENLLKKLEELENKIKEIEENKKDILNREQNTRAGYVYIISNIGSFGENVYKIGMTRRLNPIERISELSSASVPFSFDVHAMIFSEDAPTLENSLHKIFEKYSVNKINLRKEFFRLPLDKIEHEVKKNHNAVVKFTKLAKAEEYRQTLKLEQSEEVESA
;
A
#
# COMPACT_ATOMS: atom_id res chain seq x y z
N MET A 1 0.09 -37.25 97.86
CA MET A 1 -0.64 -38.38 97.24
C MET A 1 0.10 -39.71 97.35
N VAL A 2 1.43 -39.74 97.16
CA VAL A 2 2.27 -40.96 97.29
C VAL A 2 2.21 -41.64 98.68
N LEU A 3 2.10 -40.86 99.77
CA LEU A 3 1.90 -41.39 101.13
C LEU A 3 0.50 -41.99 101.37
N TYR A 4 -0.53 -41.52 100.65
CA TYR A 4 -1.90 -42.00 100.79
C TYR A 4 -2.10 -43.33 100.04
N THR A 5 -1.45 -43.48 98.87
CA THR A 5 -1.46 -44.74 98.11
C THR A 5 -0.71 -45.87 98.82
N ILE A 6 0.36 -45.58 99.57
CA ILE A 6 1.02 -46.61 100.39
C ILE A 6 0.15 -47.01 101.60
N TYR A 7 -0.57 -46.06 102.21
CA TYR A 7 -1.53 -46.36 103.27
C TYR A 7 -2.71 -47.23 102.76
N CYS A 8 -3.19 -46.98 101.53
CA CYS A 8 -4.20 -47.81 100.88
C CYS A 8 -3.67 -49.18 100.44
N LEU A 9 -2.37 -49.31 100.12
CA LEU A 9 -1.72 -50.60 99.82
C LEU A 9 -1.65 -51.51 101.07
N GLN A 10 -1.69 -50.96 102.28
CA GLN A 10 -1.79 -51.73 103.52
C GLN A 10 -3.25 -52.17 103.85
N GLY A 11 -4.26 -51.68 103.12
CA GLY A 11 -5.68 -51.82 103.47
C GLY A 11 -6.40 -53.09 102.99
N GLY A 12 -5.79 -53.90 102.12
CA GLY A 12 -6.48 -55.03 101.45
C GLY A 12 -6.20 -56.43 102.01
N LEU A 13 -5.32 -56.56 102.99
CA LEU A 13 -4.82 -57.85 103.50
C LEU A 13 -4.93 -57.95 105.02
N TYR A 14 -6.09 -57.60 105.57
CA TYR A 14 -6.41 -57.90 106.98
C TYR A 14 -6.92 -59.35 107.13
N MET A 15 -6.01 -60.30 106.89
CA MET A 15 -6.18 -61.65 107.39
C MET A 15 -5.61 -61.68 108.81
N LYS A 16 -6.42 -62.06 109.80
CA LYS A 16 -6.00 -62.18 111.21
C LYS A 16 -4.68 -62.95 111.25
N LYS A 17 -3.59 -62.27 111.64
CA LYS A 17 -2.28 -62.91 111.80
C LYS A 17 -2.46 -64.08 112.78
N PRO A 18 -2.11 -65.31 112.38
CA PRO A 18 -2.26 -66.44 113.29
C PRO A 18 -1.33 -66.26 114.50
N PHE A 19 -1.80 -66.64 115.70
CA PHE A 19 -1.12 -66.34 116.98
C PHE A 19 0.34 -66.84 117.03
N TYR A 20 0.64 -67.94 116.34
CA TYR A 20 1.98 -68.54 116.24
C TYR A 20 2.96 -67.72 115.39
N THR A 21 2.53 -66.61 114.79
CA THR A 21 3.41 -65.69 114.05
C THR A 21 3.88 -64.50 114.87
N GLU A 22 3.32 -64.29 116.07
CA GLU A 22 3.75 -63.23 116.97
C GLU A 22 5.15 -63.49 117.54
N GLU A 23 5.99 -62.47 117.54
CA GLU A 23 7.41 -62.59 117.90
C GLU A 23 7.62 -62.92 119.37
N GLY A 24 6.71 -62.47 120.24
CA GLY A 24 6.75 -62.77 121.67
C GLY A 24 6.60 -64.25 122.00
N LEU A 25 5.80 -64.99 121.22
CA LEU A 25 5.57 -66.42 121.48
C LEU A 25 6.84 -67.26 121.25
N LEU A 26 7.58 -66.94 120.19
CA LEU A 26 8.85 -67.59 119.85
C LEU A 26 9.92 -67.32 120.89
N LEU A 27 10.02 -66.07 121.36
CA LEU A 27 10.98 -65.70 122.38
C LEU A 27 10.70 -66.42 123.71
N MET A 28 9.41 -66.50 124.09
CA MET A 28 8.97 -67.13 125.33
C MET A 28 9.23 -68.65 125.34
N LEU A 29 8.92 -69.33 124.22
CA LEU A 29 9.23 -70.76 124.06
C LEU A 29 10.74 -71.03 123.98
N ALA A 30 11.53 -70.14 123.38
CA ALA A 30 12.99 -70.27 123.31
C ALA A 30 13.63 -70.18 124.70
N ILE A 31 13.19 -69.24 125.54
CA ILE A 31 13.69 -69.11 126.92
C ILE A 31 13.34 -70.37 127.74
N LEU A 32 12.10 -70.87 127.64
CA LEU A 32 11.67 -72.08 128.36
C LEU A 32 12.40 -73.35 127.91
N SER A 33 12.83 -73.42 126.65
CA SER A 33 13.52 -74.59 126.10
C SER A 33 14.88 -74.89 126.75
N ILE A 34 15.49 -73.89 127.41
CA ILE A 34 16.73 -74.05 128.18
C ILE A 34 16.54 -75.05 129.34
N PHE A 35 15.35 -75.08 129.93
CA PHE A 35 15.01 -75.94 131.06
C PHE A 35 14.30 -77.23 130.65
N PHE A 36 13.68 -77.27 129.47
CA PHE A 36 12.85 -78.39 129.03
C PHE A 36 13.09 -78.72 127.54
N GLN A 37 13.94 -79.71 127.31
CA GLN A 37 14.40 -80.11 125.97
C GLN A 37 13.30 -80.35 124.92
N PRO A 38 12.11 -80.93 125.21
CA PRO A 38 11.09 -81.14 124.17
C PRO A 38 10.41 -79.85 123.68
N LEU A 39 10.51 -78.72 124.39
CA LEU A 39 9.98 -77.44 123.90
C LEU A 39 10.75 -76.87 122.71
N SER A 40 12.03 -77.25 122.56
CA SER A 40 12.85 -76.88 121.41
C SER A 40 12.25 -77.36 120.08
N ILE A 41 11.62 -78.53 120.09
CA ILE A 41 10.96 -79.13 118.92
C ILE A 41 9.71 -78.32 118.52
N LEU A 42 8.93 -77.85 119.51
CA LEU A 42 7.74 -77.04 119.26
C LEU A 42 8.08 -75.66 118.69
N CYS A 43 9.16 -75.03 119.18
CA CYS A 43 9.71 -73.81 118.60
C CYS A 43 10.02 -73.99 117.10
N VAL A 44 10.72 -75.07 116.75
CA VAL A 44 11.07 -75.37 115.35
C VAL A 44 9.82 -75.53 114.48
N ILE A 45 8.78 -76.21 114.97
CA ILE A 45 7.52 -76.38 114.24
C ILE A 45 6.84 -75.02 113.98
N ILE A 46 6.79 -74.15 114.99
CA ILE A 46 6.19 -72.82 114.86
C ILE A 46 6.98 -71.93 113.88
N ILE A 47 8.31 -71.99 113.93
CA ILE A 47 9.18 -71.32 112.95
C ILE A 47 8.85 -71.80 111.53
N ILE A 48 8.72 -73.11 111.33
CA ILE A 48 8.37 -73.69 110.03
C ILE A 48 6.99 -73.19 109.56
N MET A 49 5.99 -73.14 110.45
CA MET A 49 4.67 -72.63 110.12
C MET A 49 4.67 -71.14 109.77
N LYS A 50 5.46 -70.31 110.49
CA LYS A 50 5.62 -68.88 110.19
C LYS A 50 6.32 -68.66 108.84
N ILE A 51 7.37 -69.42 108.56
CA ILE A 51 8.06 -69.40 107.26
C ILE A 51 7.10 -69.79 106.14
N HIS A 52 6.30 -70.84 106.34
CA HIS A 52 5.33 -71.28 105.34
C HIS A 52 4.24 -70.23 105.06
N TYR A 53 3.73 -69.57 106.11
CA TYR A 53 2.75 -68.50 105.98
C TYR A 53 3.31 -67.29 105.23
N ASN A 54 4.51 -66.82 105.60
CA ASN A 54 5.16 -65.70 104.91
C ASN A 54 5.44 -66.03 103.44
N LYS A 55 5.90 -67.25 103.14
CA LYS A 55 6.15 -67.70 101.77
C LYS A 55 4.86 -67.78 100.93
N LYS A 56 3.72 -68.11 101.56
CA LYS A 56 2.40 -68.07 100.91
C LYS A 56 1.96 -66.63 100.61
N MET A 57 2.20 -65.72 101.55
CA MET A 57 1.88 -64.30 101.40
C MET A 57 2.71 -63.62 100.31
N GLU A 58 4.02 -63.88 100.27
CA GLU A 58 4.90 -63.39 99.21
C GLU A 58 4.42 -63.86 97.83
N LYS A 59 4.07 -65.16 97.70
CA LYS A 59 3.53 -65.69 96.44
C LYS A 59 2.25 -64.99 95.99
N GLN A 60 1.30 -64.76 96.90
CA GLN A 60 0.05 -64.08 96.56
C GLN A 60 0.27 -62.62 96.16
N LEU A 61 1.17 -61.93 96.88
CA LEU A 61 1.54 -60.56 96.55
C LEU A 61 2.19 -60.49 95.15
N GLU A 62 3.15 -61.37 94.88
CA GLU A 62 3.86 -61.50 93.61
C GLU A 62 2.89 -61.79 92.44
N GLU A 63 1.92 -62.67 92.64
CA GLU A 63 0.89 -63.02 91.65
C GLU A 63 -0.02 -61.82 91.34
N THR A 64 -0.49 -61.08 92.36
CA THR A 64 -1.28 -59.86 92.14
C THR A 64 -0.49 -58.73 91.48
N THR A 65 0.79 -58.56 91.81
CA THR A 65 1.63 -57.55 91.15
C THR A 65 1.90 -57.91 89.69
N ASN A 66 2.16 -59.19 89.40
CA ASN A 66 2.42 -59.65 88.04
C ASN A 66 1.19 -59.50 87.14
N ASN A 67 -0.01 -59.77 87.66
CA ASN A 67 -1.25 -59.56 86.90
C ASN A 67 -1.48 -58.08 86.56
N LYS A 68 -1.26 -57.16 87.51
CA LYS A 68 -1.38 -55.71 87.25
C LYS A 68 -0.33 -55.19 86.27
N ILE A 69 0.90 -55.70 86.33
CA ILE A 69 1.97 -55.37 85.38
C ILE A 69 1.58 -55.83 83.98
N LYS A 70 1.06 -57.06 83.85
CA LYS A 70 0.61 -57.63 82.57
C LYS A 70 -0.52 -56.80 81.95
N ASP A 71 -1.50 -56.38 82.75
CA ASP A 71 -2.58 -55.51 82.27
C ASP A 71 -2.09 -54.14 81.80
N ALA A 72 -1.12 -53.54 82.51
CA ALA A 72 -0.50 -52.28 82.10
C ALA A 72 0.31 -52.44 80.80
N GLN A 73 1.05 -53.55 80.65
CA GLN A 73 1.79 -53.87 79.43
C GLN A 73 0.86 -54.07 78.23
N ASN A 74 -0.27 -54.74 78.40
CA ASN A 74 -1.24 -54.91 77.32
C ASN A 74 -1.81 -53.58 76.84
N LYS A 75 -2.14 -52.67 77.77
CA LYS A 75 -2.63 -51.32 77.43
C LYS A 75 -1.57 -50.47 76.73
N LEU A 76 -0.30 -50.62 77.11
CA LEU A 76 0.81 -49.92 76.46
C LEU A 76 0.94 -50.38 75.01
N ASN A 77 0.94 -51.69 74.77
CA ASN A 77 1.04 -52.26 73.43
C ASN A 77 -0.13 -51.83 72.52
N GLU A 78 -1.35 -51.73 73.04
CA GLU A 78 -2.49 -51.22 72.27
C GLU A 78 -2.32 -49.74 71.86
N LEU A 79 -1.74 -48.92 72.73
CA LEU A 79 -1.45 -47.51 72.46
C LEU A 79 -0.33 -47.36 71.42
N ASP A 80 0.74 -48.15 71.54
CA ASP A 80 1.85 -48.13 70.60
C ASP A 80 1.41 -48.52 69.18
N ASN A 81 0.55 -49.53 69.06
CA ASN A 81 -0.02 -49.93 67.76
C ASN A 81 -0.85 -48.79 67.14
N LYS A 82 -1.68 -48.10 67.93
CA LYS A 82 -2.47 -46.94 67.44
C LYS A 82 -1.60 -45.76 66.99
N ILE A 83 -0.46 -45.54 67.65
CA ILE A 83 0.50 -44.50 67.26
C ILE A 83 1.16 -44.87 65.94
N LEU A 84 1.56 -46.14 65.78
CA LEU A 84 2.17 -46.65 64.56
C LEU A 84 1.23 -46.49 63.36
N ASP A 85 -0.05 -46.86 63.50
CA ASP A 85 -1.04 -46.71 62.43
C ASP A 85 -1.17 -45.25 61.99
N LYS A 86 -1.28 -44.30 62.93
CA LYS A 86 -1.34 -42.86 62.62
C LYS A 86 -0.07 -42.34 61.93
N GLN A 87 1.10 -42.81 62.34
CA GLN A 87 2.36 -42.43 61.69
C GLN A 87 2.43 -42.93 60.25
N THR A 88 1.91 -44.12 59.96
CA THR A 88 1.87 -44.62 58.58
C THR A 88 0.92 -43.80 57.70
N GLU A 89 -0.22 -43.37 58.23
CA GLU A 89 -1.18 -42.52 57.51
C GLU A 89 -0.57 -41.14 57.20
N ASP A 90 0.10 -40.51 58.17
CA ASP A 90 0.72 -39.19 58.02
C ASP A 90 1.87 -39.20 56.98
N ASN A 91 2.70 -40.26 57.00
CA ASN A 91 3.73 -40.48 55.99
C ASN A 91 3.13 -40.64 54.58
N SER A 92 2.00 -41.35 54.46
CA SER A 92 1.31 -41.51 53.17
C SER A 92 0.75 -40.19 52.63
N LEU A 93 0.31 -39.29 53.52
CA LEU A 93 -0.22 -37.98 53.16
C LEU A 93 0.89 -37.04 52.70
N ASN A 94 2.04 -37.05 53.39
CA ASN A 94 3.21 -36.25 53.05
C ASN A 94 3.76 -36.61 51.65
N LEU A 95 3.85 -37.90 51.32
CA LEU A 95 4.24 -38.34 49.97
C LEU A 95 3.30 -37.82 48.87
N LYS A 96 1.98 -37.78 49.13
CA LYS A 96 1.00 -37.22 48.20
C LYS A 96 1.18 -35.71 48.03
N LEU A 97 1.45 -34.98 49.11
CA LEU A 97 1.70 -33.53 49.08
C LEU A 97 2.94 -33.19 48.26
N GLU A 98 4.05 -33.89 48.46
CA GLU A 98 5.27 -33.69 47.66
C GLU A 98 5.02 -33.93 46.16
N THR A 99 4.25 -34.97 45.84
CA THR A 99 3.89 -35.30 44.45
C THR A 99 3.06 -34.18 43.80
N ILE A 100 2.10 -33.60 44.55
CA ILE A 100 1.27 -32.49 44.06
C ILE A 100 2.10 -31.23 43.88
N GLN A 101 3.02 -30.93 44.80
CA GLN A 101 3.92 -29.78 44.71
C GLN A 101 4.85 -29.87 43.49
N SER A 102 5.40 -31.06 43.19
CA SER A 102 6.18 -31.28 41.98
C SER A 102 5.36 -31.00 40.71
N LYS A 103 4.14 -31.55 40.63
CA LYS A 103 3.25 -31.34 39.48
C LYS A 103 2.88 -29.86 39.29
N LEU A 104 2.62 -29.12 40.38
CA LEU A 104 2.34 -27.68 40.31
C LEU A 104 3.54 -26.92 39.73
N LYS A 105 4.76 -27.26 40.14
CA LYS A 105 5.98 -26.63 39.63
C LYS A 105 6.16 -26.86 38.13
N ASP A 106 5.94 -28.10 37.67
CA ASP A 106 6.04 -28.45 36.25
C ASP A 106 4.97 -27.72 35.41
N THR A 107 3.75 -27.65 35.94
CA THR A 107 2.62 -26.98 35.26
C THR A 107 2.89 -25.48 35.11
N ASN A 108 3.41 -24.83 36.16
CA ASN A 108 3.79 -23.42 36.11
C ASN A 108 4.92 -23.17 35.10
N MET A 109 5.89 -24.07 35.00
CA MET A 109 6.95 -23.96 33.99
C MET A 109 6.40 -24.05 32.56
N ILE A 110 5.37 -24.86 32.32
CA ILE A 110 4.69 -24.95 31.01
C ILE A 110 3.90 -23.67 30.72
N ILE A 111 3.21 -23.11 31.70
CA ILE A 111 2.44 -21.86 31.55
C ILE A 111 3.37 -20.71 31.13
N ASN A 112 4.48 -20.50 31.84
CA ASN A 112 5.44 -19.44 31.50
C ASN A 112 5.98 -19.58 30.07
N LYS A 113 6.30 -20.81 29.64
CA LYS A 113 6.73 -21.07 28.25
C LYS A 113 5.66 -20.75 27.22
N LYS A 114 4.38 -20.92 27.54
CA LYS A 114 3.28 -20.56 26.64
C LYS A 114 3.06 -19.04 26.59
N GLU A 115 3.16 -18.36 27.73
CA GLU A 115 3.08 -16.89 27.81
C GLU A 115 4.17 -16.21 26.97
N ASP A 116 5.40 -16.71 27.03
CA ASP A 116 6.50 -16.19 26.21
C ASP A 116 6.23 -16.36 24.70
N LYS A 117 5.66 -17.48 24.29
CA LYS A 117 5.25 -17.70 22.89
C LYS A 117 4.13 -16.78 22.45
N ILE A 118 3.15 -16.51 23.32
CA ILE A 118 2.06 -15.57 23.02
C ILE A 118 2.64 -14.17 22.76
N LYS A 119 3.56 -13.71 23.62
CA LYS A 119 4.24 -12.42 23.42
C LYS A 119 4.98 -12.35 22.08
N GLN A 120 5.69 -13.41 21.70
CA GLN A 120 6.37 -13.49 20.40
C GLN A 120 5.39 -13.40 19.22
N TYR A 121 4.24 -14.08 19.30
CA TYR A 121 3.23 -14.00 18.25
C TYR A 121 2.53 -12.64 18.17
N GLU A 122 2.28 -11.99 19.31
CA GLU A 122 1.74 -10.62 19.34
C GLU A 122 2.70 -9.61 18.71
N GLU A 123 4.00 -9.74 18.96
CA GLU A 123 5.02 -8.88 18.36
C GLU A 123 5.09 -9.08 16.83
N GLN A 124 5.08 -10.33 16.36
CA GLN A 124 4.99 -10.65 14.94
C GLN A 124 3.70 -10.12 14.28
N PHE A 125 2.57 -10.22 14.98
CA PHE A 125 1.28 -9.72 14.49
C PHE A 125 1.28 -8.18 14.37
N ASN A 126 1.87 -7.47 15.34
CA ASN A 126 2.00 -6.02 15.30
C ASN A 126 2.91 -5.55 14.16
N ILE A 127 4.00 -6.27 13.87
CA ILE A 127 4.85 -6.00 12.69
C ILE A 127 4.05 -6.19 11.39
N MET A 128 3.24 -7.25 11.30
CA MET A 128 2.40 -7.52 10.13
C MET A 128 1.32 -6.45 9.92
N LYS A 129 0.71 -5.94 11.00
CA LYS A 129 -0.35 -4.91 10.95
C LYS A 129 0.15 -3.55 10.41
N ASN A 130 1.45 -3.28 10.51
CA ASN A 130 2.06 -2.05 10.00
C ASN A 130 2.40 -2.10 8.50
N PHE A 131 2.23 -3.24 7.81
CA PHE A 131 2.29 -3.29 6.35
C PHE A 131 1.00 -2.71 5.76
N LYS A 132 1.12 -1.79 4.80
CA LYS A 132 -0.02 -1.22 4.03
C LYS A 132 -0.97 -2.34 3.59
N SER A 133 -2.28 -2.09 3.66
CA SER A 133 -3.30 -3.03 3.21
C SER A 133 -3.05 -3.48 1.77
N TYR A 134 -3.25 -4.77 1.48
CA TYR A 134 -3.10 -5.34 0.13
C TYR A 134 -3.89 -4.56 -0.92
N LYS A 135 -5.03 -3.99 -0.54
CA LYS A 135 -5.91 -3.18 -1.38
C LYS A 135 -5.32 -1.81 -1.73
N ASP A 136 -4.48 -1.25 -0.86
CA ASP A 136 -3.76 0.01 -1.10
C ASP A 136 -2.53 -0.24 -1.98
N LEU A 137 -1.84 -1.37 -1.79
CA LEU A 137 -0.78 -1.84 -2.68
C LEU A 137 -1.31 -2.13 -4.09
N GLU A 138 -2.48 -2.75 -4.20
CA GLU A 138 -3.14 -3.06 -5.48
C GLU A 138 -3.65 -1.80 -6.19
N LYS A 139 -4.14 -0.80 -5.45
CA LYS A 139 -4.43 0.54 -5.99
C LYS A 139 -3.18 1.27 -6.49
N GLU A 140 -2.07 1.22 -5.76
CA GLU A 140 -0.79 1.76 -6.23
C GLU A 140 -0.35 1.00 -7.49
N LEU A 141 -0.34 -0.33 -7.49
CA LEU A 141 0.04 -1.18 -8.64
C LEU A 141 -0.82 -0.94 -9.88
N THR A 142 -2.14 -0.88 -9.77
CA THR A 142 -3.04 -0.59 -10.91
C THR A 142 -2.87 0.83 -11.45
N THR A 143 -2.61 1.81 -10.57
CA THR A 143 -2.22 3.17 -10.96
C THR A 143 -0.89 3.17 -11.75
N TYR A 144 0.05 2.32 -11.34
CA TYR A 144 1.35 2.11 -12.01
C TYR A 144 1.26 1.30 -13.32
N GLU A 145 0.28 0.40 -13.47
CA GLU A 145 0.09 -0.45 -14.66
C GLU A 145 -0.63 0.30 -15.80
N VAL A 146 -1.52 1.25 -15.49
CA VAL A 146 -2.24 2.07 -16.50
C VAL A 146 -1.42 3.29 -16.95
N GLY A 147 -0.19 3.44 -16.46
CA GLY A 147 0.68 4.57 -16.82
C GLY A 147 0.24 5.92 -16.23
N VAL A 148 -0.70 5.93 -15.28
CA VAL A 148 -1.15 7.13 -14.58
C VAL A 148 -0.24 7.35 -13.37
N PHE A 149 0.98 7.81 -13.62
CA PHE A 149 1.92 8.14 -12.55
C PHE A 149 1.41 9.35 -11.76
N LYS A 150 1.35 9.20 -10.43
CA LYS A 150 1.07 10.34 -9.55
C LYS A 150 2.30 11.26 -9.56
N LYS A 151 2.17 12.45 -10.17
CA LYS A 151 3.20 13.49 -10.15
C LYS A 151 3.60 13.79 -8.71
N GLN A 152 4.89 13.65 -8.40
CA GLN A 152 5.47 14.03 -7.11
C GLN A 152 5.85 15.50 -7.10
N TYR A 153 6.27 16.03 -8.26
CA TYR A 153 6.60 17.43 -8.44
C TYR A 153 5.68 18.04 -9.50
N ALA A 154 5.27 19.29 -9.26
CA ALA A 154 4.42 20.06 -10.14
C ALA A 154 5.14 21.34 -10.57
N PHE A 155 6.33 21.20 -11.15
CA PHE A 155 7.09 22.33 -11.65
C PHE A 155 6.50 22.84 -12.98
N GLU A 156 6.59 24.15 -13.19
CA GLU A 156 5.99 24.79 -14.36
C GLU A 156 6.84 24.64 -15.62
N ILE A 157 8.16 24.49 -15.46
CA ILE A 157 9.14 24.47 -16.56
C ILE A 157 10.09 23.28 -16.40
N SER A 158 10.47 22.66 -17.51
CA SER A 158 11.40 21.52 -17.56
C SER A 158 12.78 21.83 -16.94
N GLU A 159 13.21 23.09 -16.95
CA GLU A 159 14.46 23.54 -16.34
C GLU A 159 14.48 23.34 -14.82
N GLU A 160 13.35 23.54 -14.13
CA GLU A 160 13.24 23.34 -12.68
C GLU A 160 13.44 21.86 -12.30
N TYR A 161 12.88 20.95 -13.10
CA TYR A 161 13.14 19.52 -12.97
C TYR A 161 14.62 19.18 -13.16
N SER A 162 15.29 19.80 -14.14
CA SER A 162 16.73 19.62 -14.38
C SER A 162 17.59 20.09 -13.21
N VAL A 163 17.25 21.24 -12.60
CA VAL A 163 17.91 21.72 -11.38
C VAL A 163 17.70 20.73 -10.24
N LYS A 164 16.47 20.26 -10.03
CA LYS A 164 16.16 19.31 -8.96
C LYS A 164 16.82 17.95 -9.15
N LEU A 165 16.95 17.47 -10.39
CA LEU A 165 17.74 16.29 -10.73
C LEU A 165 19.21 16.44 -10.30
N LYS A 166 19.82 17.60 -10.57
CA LYS A 166 21.20 17.88 -10.13
C LYS A 166 21.31 17.92 -8.60
N GLU A 167 20.30 18.42 -7.90
CA GLU A 167 20.28 18.37 -6.43
C GLU A 167 20.25 16.93 -5.90
N ILE A 168 19.43 16.06 -6.49
CA ILE A 168 19.37 14.64 -6.09
C ILE A 168 20.69 13.94 -6.41
N GLN A 169 21.28 14.20 -7.59
CA GLN A 169 22.59 13.65 -7.95
C GLN A 169 23.69 14.11 -6.98
N LYS A 170 23.63 15.36 -6.53
CA LYS A 170 24.52 15.86 -5.47
C LYS A 170 24.29 15.15 -4.14
N LYS A 171 23.03 14.97 -3.71
CA LYS A 171 22.69 14.18 -2.51
C LYS A 171 23.22 12.75 -2.60
N GLN A 172 23.09 12.09 -3.75
CA GLN A 172 23.64 10.75 -3.97
C GLN A 172 25.17 10.76 -3.87
N ALA A 173 25.85 11.72 -4.49
CA ALA A 173 27.30 11.85 -4.40
C ALA A 173 27.78 12.08 -2.96
N ASP A 174 27.09 12.93 -2.21
CA ASP A 174 27.40 13.19 -0.80
C ASP A 174 27.10 11.97 0.08
N TYR A 175 26.04 11.21 -0.22
CA TYR A 175 25.70 9.95 0.45
C TYR A 175 26.80 8.88 0.28
N ILE A 176 27.41 8.81 -0.91
CA ILE A 176 28.56 7.95 -1.18
C ILE A 176 29.81 8.46 -0.45
N LYS A 177 30.12 9.76 -0.53
CA LYS A 177 31.30 10.35 0.13
C LYS A 177 31.30 10.14 1.64
N ASN A 178 30.13 10.23 2.26
CA ASN A 178 29.96 10.02 3.70
C ASN A 178 30.03 8.54 4.11
N GLY A 179 30.12 7.61 3.15
CA GLY A 179 30.20 6.16 3.41
C GLY A 179 28.85 5.49 3.72
N ASN A 180 27.73 6.21 3.60
CA ASN A 180 26.40 5.73 3.99
C ASN A 180 25.75 4.83 2.91
N ALA A 181 26.28 4.85 1.69
CA ALA A 181 25.75 4.08 0.56
C ALA A 181 25.95 2.56 0.69
N ILE A 182 26.87 2.13 1.56
CA ILE A 182 27.26 0.73 1.71
C ILE A 182 27.15 0.32 3.18
N ILE A 183 26.59 -0.87 3.38
CA ILE A 183 26.63 -1.59 4.65
C ILE A 183 27.75 -2.61 4.56
N ILE A 184 28.67 -2.55 5.53
CA ILE A 184 29.76 -3.52 5.69
C ILE A 184 29.44 -4.35 6.93
N ASN A 185 29.03 -5.59 6.73
CA ASN A 185 28.78 -6.55 7.81
C ASN A 185 29.99 -7.45 7.96
N LEU A 186 31.04 -6.95 8.60
CA LEU A 186 32.21 -7.73 8.97
C LEU A 186 31.77 -8.93 9.84
N SER A 187 31.66 -10.09 9.21
CA SER A 187 31.42 -11.39 9.85
C SER A 187 32.74 -12.15 9.99
N GLU A 188 32.71 -13.26 10.75
CA GLU A 188 33.80 -14.23 10.95
C GLU A 188 34.64 -14.51 9.69
N PHE A 189 34.05 -14.45 8.48
CA PHE A 189 34.76 -14.67 7.22
C PHE A 189 35.95 -13.71 6.98
N ILE A 190 35.82 -12.41 7.27
CA ILE A 190 36.93 -11.45 7.10
C ILE A 190 37.98 -11.59 8.21
N GLU A 191 37.63 -12.21 9.33
CA GLU A 191 38.57 -12.55 10.40
C GLU A 191 39.35 -13.84 10.10
N THR A 192 38.75 -14.80 9.36
CA THR A 192 39.44 -16.01 8.89
C THR A 192 40.47 -15.77 7.79
N LEU A 193 40.41 -14.63 7.10
CA LEU A 193 41.46 -14.23 6.17
C LEU A 193 42.68 -13.76 6.98
N GLU A 194 43.81 -14.46 6.87
CA GLU A 194 45.12 -14.12 7.49
C GLU A 194 45.76 -12.84 6.89
N LEU A 195 44.96 -11.79 6.73
CA LEU A 195 45.35 -10.52 6.15
C LEU A 195 45.50 -9.46 7.25
N ASN A 196 46.58 -8.69 7.15
CA ASN A 196 46.77 -7.54 8.04
C ASN A 196 45.61 -6.52 7.87
N LYS A 197 45.36 -5.72 8.91
CA LYS A 197 44.23 -4.76 8.97
C LYS A 197 44.22 -3.78 7.78
N SER A 198 45.39 -3.35 7.32
CA SER A 198 45.53 -2.40 6.20
C SER A 198 45.07 -3.03 4.87
N THR A 199 45.49 -4.25 4.59
CA THR A 199 45.12 -5.00 3.38
C THR A 199 43.64 -5.35 3.38
N ARG A 200 43.06 -5.73 4.53
CA ARG A 200 41.61 -5.95 4.67
C ARG A 200 40.80 -4.69 4.36
N ASN A 201 41.19 -3.55 4.92
CA ASN A 201 40.52 -2.27 4.64
C ASN A 201 40.61 -1.87 3.16
N LYS A 202 41.76 -2.09 2.52
CA LYS A 202 41.94 -1.85 1.07
C LYS A 202 41.09 -2.78 0.22
N PHE A 203 40.96 -4.05 0.61
CA PHE A 203 40.11 -5.03 -0.06
C PHE A 203 38.64 -4.61 0.01
N VAL A 204 38.12 -4.35 1.22
CA VAL A 204 36.73 -3.91 1.42
C VAL A 204 36.44 -2.61 0.69
N SER A 205 37.36 -1.64 0.70
CA SER A 205 37.21 -0.37 -0.04
C SER A 205 37.17 -0.60 -1.56
N SER A 206 37.98 -1.50 -2.10
CA SER A 206 37.99 -1.82 -3.53
C SER A 206 36.71 -2.50 -3.98
N ILE A 207 36.22 -3.49 -3.22
CA ILE A 207 34.95 -4.17 -3.49
C ILE A 207 33.78 -3.19 -3.37
N SER A 208 33.78 -2.34 -2.34
CA SER A 208 32.79 -1.29 -2.14
C SER A 208 32.67 -0.36 -3.35
N LYS A 209 33.81 0.10 -3.90
CA LYS A 209 33.85 0.92 -5.11
C LYS A 209 33.35 0.16 -6.34
N LEU A 210 33.68 -1.12 -6.46
CA LEU A 210 33.23 -1.96 -7.58
C LEU A 210 31.71 -2.17 -7.56
N VAL A 211 31.15 -2.47 -6.39
CA VAL A 211 29.71 -2.67 -6.16
C VAL A 211 28.93 -1.40 -6.51
N LEU A 212 29.35 -0.24 -5.98
CA LEU A 212 28.71 1.03 -6.30
C LEU A 212 28.81 1.38 -7.78
N ARG A 213 29.97 1.16 -8.40
CA ARG A 213 30.16 1.41 -9.85
C ARG A 213 29.24 0.52 -10.67
N ALA A 214 29.15 -0.77 -10.35
CA ALA A 214 28.28 -1.70 -11.06
C ALA A 214 26.81 -1.28 -10.95
N PHE A 215 26.35 -0.94 -9.74
CA PHE A 215 24.96 -0.52 -9.53
C PHE A 215 24.64 0.82 -10.19
N ASN A 216 25.53 1.81 -10.07
CA ASN A 216 25.35 3.10 -10.73
C ASN A 216 25.29 2.96 -12.25
N ASN A 217 26.18 2.16 -12.85
CA ASN A 217 26.16 1.92 -14.29
C ASN A 217 24.85 1.27 -14.75
N GLU A 218 24.31 0.30 -13.99
CA GLU A 218 22.99 -0.28 -14.30
C GLU A 218 21.86 0.74 -14.16
N CYS A 219 21.92 1.61 -13.16
CA CYS A 219 20.94 2.69 -12.99
C CYS A 219 21.02 3.68 -14.16
N ASP A 220 22.20 4.16 -14.51
CA ASP A 220 22.41 5.13 -15.59
C ASP A 220 21.98 4.54 -16.94
N ALA A 221 22.30 3.27 -17.20
CA ALA A 221 21.85 2.55 -18.38
C ALA A 221 20.32 2.39 -18.42
N ALA A 222 19.68 2.16 -17.27
CA ALA A 222 18.23 2.08 -17.17
C ALA A 222 17.56 3.45 -17.38
N LEU A 223 18.08 4.50 -16.73
CA LEU A 223 17.59 5.88 -16.84
C LEU A 223 17.73 6.44 -18.26
N SER A 224 18.81 6.10 -18.98
CA SER A 224 18.99 6.55 -20.38
C SER A 224 17.90 6.10 -21.34
N LYS A 225 17.15 5.03 -20.99
CA LYS A 225 16.08 4.46 -21.80
C LYS A 225 14.69 4.91 -21.35
N ILE A 226 14.59 5.85 -20.42
CA ILE A 226 13.31 6.29 -19.88
C ILE A 226 12.43 6.94 -20.96
N ASN A 227 11.14 6.64 -20.92
CA ASN A 227 10.12 7.25 -21.77
C ASN A 227 8.80 7.36 -21.00
N SER A 228 7.80 8.01 -21.62
CA SER A 228 6.50 8.28 -21.00
C SER A 228 5.71 7.03 -20.54
N ASN A 229 6.10 5.83 -20.97
CA ASN A 229 5.33 4.60 -20.78
C ASN A 229 6.07 3.50 -20.01
N ASN A 230 7.38 3.64 -19.75
CA ASN A 230 8.22 2.52 -19.32
C ASN A 230 8.82 2.64 -17.91
N ILE A 231 8.53 3.70 -17.17
CA ILE A 231 9.02 3.95 -15.81
C ILE A 231 8.80 2.74 -14.87
N THR A 232 7.69 2.01 -14.94
CA THR A 232 7.48 0.78 -14.14
C THR A 232 8.51 -0.31 -14.47
N ASN A 233 8.82 -0.49 -15.75
CA ASN A 233 9.82 -1.47 -16.20
C ASN A 233 11.24 -1.04 -15.80
N ILE A 234 11.55 0.26 -15.93
CA ILE A 234 12.83 0.82 -15.49
C ILE A 234 13.00 0.70 -13.98
N ARG A 235 11.94 0.96 -13.19
CA ARG A 235 11.93 0.76 -11.74
C ARG A 235 12.23 -0.69 -11.36
N LYS A 236 11.49 -1.65 -11.94
CA LYS A 236 11.73 -3.08 -11.71
C LYS A 236 13.16 -3.49 -12.07
N ARG A 237 13.71 -2.92 -13.14
CA ARG A 237 15.11 -3.15 -13.53
C ARG A 237 16.09 -2.64 -12.46
N ILE A 238 15.91 -1.42 -11.96
CA ILE A 238 16.77 -0.86 -10.89
C ILE A 238 16.67 -1.71 -9.61
N GLU A 239 15.46 -2.07 -9.19
CA GLU A 239 15.22 -2.92 -8.01
C GLU A 239 15.83 -4.32 -8.18
N SER A 240 15.70 -4.92 -9.37
CA SER A 240 16.33 -6.21 -9.70
C SER A 240 17.85 -6.12 -9.68
N SER A 241 18.45 -5.09 -10.29
CA SER A 241 19.89 -4.87 -10.27
C SER A 241 20.41 -4.68 -8.84
N PHE A 242 19.70 -3.94 -8.00
CA PHE A 242 20.02 -3.81 -6.57
C PHE A 242 20.04 -5.17 -5.86
N ASN A 243 19.00 -5.98 -6.04
CA ASN A 243 18.89 -7.30 -5.41
C ASN A 243 19.99 -8.27 -5.88
N GLN A 244 20.24 -8.31 -7.19
CA GLN A 244 21.27 -9.18 -7.77
C GLN A 244 22.67 -8.81 -7.31
N ILE A 245 23.00 -7.51 -7.34
CA ILE A 245 24.30 -7.01 -6.90
C ILE A 245 24.50 -7.28 -5.41
N ASN A 246 23.49 -7.00 -4.57
CA ASN A 246 23.56 -7.28 -3.14
C ASN A 246 23.73 -8.77 -2.82
N LYS A 247 23.07 -9.65 -3.60
CA LYS A 247 23.26 -11.10 -3.46
C LYS A 247 24.71 -11.49 -3.74
N LEU A 248 25.31 -10.98 -4.81
CA LEU A 248 26.71 -11.27 -5.16
C LEU A 248 27.71 -10.64 -4.17
N SER A 249 27.47 -9.40 -3.75
CA SER A 249 28.37 -8.68 -2.85
C SER A 249 28.31 -9.16 -1.41
N SER A 250 27.19 -9.79 -1.00
CA SER A 250 27.04 -10.36 0.34
C SER A 250 28.12 -11.40 0.68
N LEU A 251 28.63 -12.13 -0.32
CA LEU A 251 29.78 -13.05 -0.18
C LEU A 251 31.05 -12.34 0.32
N PHE A 252 31.15 -11.04 0.05
CA PHE A 252 32.27 -10.20 0.47
C PHE A 252 31.90 -9.31 1.67
N ALA A 253 30.82 -9.60 2.38
CA ALA A 253 30.32 -8.82 3.51
C ALA A 253 29.98 -7.35 3.17
N VAL A 254 29.74 -7.05 1.90
CA VAL A 254 29.40 -5.71 1.39
C VAL A 254 27.99 -5.75 0.81
N SER A 255 27.17 -4.75 1.11
CA SER A 255 25.85 -4.58 0.49
C SER A 255 25.50 -3.11 0.33
N ILE A 256 24.67 -2.78 -0.65
CA ILE A 256 24.19 -1.44 -0.90
C ILE A 256 23.05 -1.14 0.08
N HIS A 257 23.13 0.02 0.73
CA HIS A 257 22.10 0.46 1.67
C HIS A 257 20.77 0.72 0.96
N SER A 258 19.65 0.31 1.57
CA SER A 258 18.31 0.49 0.99
C SER A 258 17.93 1.96 0.77
N ASP A 259 18.38 2.86 1.64
CA ASP A 259 18.19 4.31 1.45
C ASP A 259 18.90 4.86 0.21
N TYR A 260 20.01 4.26 -0.22
CA TYR A 260 20.63 4.64 -1.49
C TYR A 260 19.78 4.22 -2.70
N LEU A 261 19.14 3.05 -2.63
CA LEU A 261 18.14 2.64 -3.61
C LEU A 261 16.97 3.63 -3.65
N LYS A 262 16.47 4.10 -2.49
CA LYS A 262 15.40 5.11 -2.44
C LYS A 262 15.79 6.39 -3.18
N LEU A 263 17.02 6.90 -3.00
CA LEU A 263 17.52 8.07 -3.73
C LEU A 263 17.59 7.84 -5.25
N LYS A 264 17.91 6.62 -5.69
CA LYS A 264 17.88 6.24 -7.11
C LYS A 264 16.46 6.13 -7.67
N ILE A 265 15.50 5.68 -6.88
CA ILE A 265 14.09 5.67 -7.27
C ILE A 265 13.52 7.10 -7.31
N GLU A 266 13.93 7.99 -6.41
CA GLU A 266 13.57 9.42 -6.47
C GLU A 266 14.13 10.06 -7.75
N GLU A 267 15.39 9.80 -8.11
CA GLU A 267 15.98 10.23 -9.38
C GLU A 267 15.19 9.73 -10.60
N LEU A 268 14.80 8.44 -10.61
CA LEU A 268 13.96 7.86 -11.66
C LEU A 268 12.64 8.62 -11.82
N GLN A 269 11.98 8.94 -10.71
CA GLN A 269 10.71 9.65 -10.73
C GLN A 269 10.86 11.04 -11.34
N LEU A 270 11.87 11.81 -10.92
CA LEU A 270 12.11 13.13 -11.50
C LEU A 270 12.50 13.05 -12.97
N ALA A 271 13.33 12.08 -13.35
CA ALA A 271 13.75 11.91 -14.75
C ALA A 271 12.54 11.63 -15.65
N PHE A 272 11.57 10.87 -15.15
CA PHE A 272 10.32 10.61 -15.86
C PHE A 272 9.48 11.87 -16.01
N GLU A 273 9.25 12.59 -14.91
CA GLU A 273 8.46 13.83 -14.92
C GLU A 273 9.11 14.90 -15.81
N TYR A 274 10.44 14.98 -15.84
CA TYR A 274 11.20 15.83 -16.75
C TYR A 274 10.94 15.49 -18.22
N GLU A 275 11.01 14.22 -18.62
CA GLU A 275 10.75 13.81 -20.01
C GLU A 275 9.28 14.04 -20.42
N VAL A 276 8.33 13.79 -19.53
CA VAL A 276 6.92 14.13 -19.76
C VAL A 276 6.75 15.63 -19.99
N LYS A 277 7.33 16.46 -19.12
CA LYS A 277 7.22 17.91 -19.21
C LYS A 277 7.87 18.46 -20.49
N LYS A 278 9.02 17.93 -20.86
CA LYS A 278 9.73 18.29 -22.10
C LYS A 278 8.91 17.94 -23.35
N GLN A 279 8.17 16.82 -23.31
CA GLN A 279 7.26 16.45 -24.38
C GLN A 279 6.05 17.40 -24.43
N GLU A 280 5.47 17.78 -23.29
CA GLU A 280 4.40 18.79 -23.20
C GLU A 280 4.86 20.14 -23.81
N GLU A 281 6.03 20.65 -23.42
CA GLU A 281 6.60 21.90 -23.95
C GLU A 281 6.87 21.83 -25.46
N LYS A 282 7.34 20.68 -25.95
CA LYS A 282 7.55 20.47 -27.39
C LYS A 282 6.23 20.49 -28.16
N GLU A 283 5.17 19.94 -27.59
CA GLU A 283 3.82 19.99 -28.16
C GLU A 283 3.28 21.43 -28.16
N GLU A 284 3.52 22.20 -27.10
CA GLU A 284 3.17 23.63 -27.01
C GLU A 284 3.86 24.47 -28.07
N GLN A 285 5.18 24.29 -28.24
CA GLN A 285 5.93 24.99 -29.26
C GLN A 285 5.46 24.63 -30.67
N LYS A 286 5.09 23.38 -30.91
CA LYS A 286 4.50 22.95 -32.19
C LYS A 286 3.16 23.63 -32.44
N ALA A 287 2.28 23.65 -31.45
CA ALA A 287 0.98 24.30 -31.54
C ALA A 287 1.11 25.81 -31.79
N LEU A 288 2.02 26.49 -31.09
CA LEU A 288 2.29 27.91 -31.29
C LEU A 288 2.81 28.19 -32.70
N LYS A 289 3.72 27.36 -33.21
CA LYS A 289 4.22 27.49 -34.60
C LYS A 289 3.13 27.24 -35.63
N GLU A 290 2.25 26.28 -35.40
CA GLU A 290 1.10 26.03 -36.28
C GLU A 290 0.14 27.23 -36.27
N HIS A 291 -0.18 27.75 -35.09
CA HIS A 291 -1.00 28.95 -34.95
C HIS A 291 -0.41 30.12 -35.74
N MET A 292 0.87 30.44 -35.52
CA MET A 292 1.57 31.51 -36.26
C MET A 292 1.54 31.32 -37.79
N ARG A 293 1.68 30.08 -38.27
CA ARG A 293 1.58 29.78 -39.71
C ARG A 293 0.17 30.01 -40.23
N GLU A 294 -0.84 29.61 -39.47
CA GLU A 294 -2.23 29.82 -39.83
C GLU A 294 -2.59 31.31 -39.84
N GLU A 295 -2.15 32.09 -38.85
CA GLU A 295 -2.35 33.55 -38.85
C GLU A 295 -1.71 34.21 -40.07
N ALA A 296 -0.49 33.78 -40.43
CA ALA A 296 0.21 34.31 -41.59
C ALA A 296 -0.51 33.97 -42.92
N LYS A 297 -1.16 32.81 -43.02
CA LYS A 297 -1.99 32.45 -44.18
C LYS A 297 -3.25 33.30 -44.25
N VAL A 298 -3.94 33.49 -43.12
CA VAL A 298 -5.14 34.35 -43.02
C VAL A 298 -4.82 35.77 -43.48
N LEU A 299 -3.70 36.36 -43.01
CA LEU A 299 -3.28 37.69 -43.43
C LEU A 299 -3.02 37.79 -44.95
N LYS A 300 -2.37 36.77 -45.53
CA LYS A 300 -2.15 36.71 -46.98
C LYS A 300 -3.45 36.56 -47.77
N GLU A 301 -4.38 35.73 -47.30
CA GLU A 301 -5.70 35.57 -47.93
C GLU A 301 -6.49 36.88 -47.90
N ILE A 302 -6.47 37.60 -46.79
CA ILE A 302 -7.10 38.93 -46.66
C ILE A 302 -6.45 39.91 -47.65
N GLU A 303 -5.12 39.93 -47.76
CA GLU A 303 -4.44 40.84 -48.70
C GLU A 303 -4.78 40.53 -50.17
N ILE A 304 -4.81 39.24 -50.54
CA ILE A 304 -5.18 38.81 -51.90
C ILE A 304 -6.65 39.17 -52.19
N ALA A 305 -7.55 38.92 -51.25
CA ALA A 305 -8.96 39.22 -51.41
C ALA A 305 -9.22 40.73 -51.51
N LYS A 306 -8.51 41.55 -50.74
CA LYS A 306 -8.55 43.02 -50.86
C LYS A 306 -8.14 43.49 -52.25
N LYS A 307 -7.01 42.99 -52.77
CA LYS A 307 -6.53 43.32 -54.13
C LYS A 307 -7.52 42.90 -55.21
N LYS A 308 -8.25 41.79 -55.00
CA LYS A 308 -9.28 41.33 -55.92
C LYS A 308 -10.52 42.23 -55.88
N ILE A 309 -11.00 42.56 -54.68
CA ILE A 309 -12.13 43.49 -54.50
C ILE A 309 -11.82 44.87 -55.09
N GLU A 310 -10.62 45.41 -54.88
CA GLU A 310 -10.23 46.72 -55.42
C GLU A 310 -10.22 46.74 -56.96
N LYS A 311 -9.79 45.64 -57.59
CA LYS A 311 -9.86 45.48 -59.06
C LYS A 311 -11.29 45.35 -59.56
N GLU A 312 -12.14 44.63 -58.85
CA GLU A 312 -13.56 44.49 -59.21
C GLU A 312 -14.30 45.82 -59.03
N GLU A 313 -14.09 46.52 -57.92
CA GLU A 313 -14.65 47.84 -57.62
C GLU A 313 -14.27 48.84 -58.72
N THR A 314 -12.99 48.94 -59.09
CA THR A 314 -12.54 49.80 -60.20
C THR A 314 -13.13 49.40 -61.55
N HIS A 315 -13.24 48.10 -61.84
CA HIS A 315 -13.84 47.62 -63.10
C HIS A 315 -15.33 47.98 -63.22
N PHE A 316 -16.12 47.69 -62.18
CA PHE A 316 -17.57 47.95 -62.20
C PHE A 316 -17.91 49.43 -62.10
N THR A 317 -17.13 50.23 -61.35
CA THR A 317 -17.31 51.69 -61.29
C THR A 317 -17.00 52.35 -62.64
N ASN A 318 -15.95 51.92 -63.34
CA ASN A 318 -15.65 52.38 -64.69
C ASN A 318 -16.75 52.00 -65.68
N ALA A 319 -17.19 50.73 -65.66
CA ALA A 319 -18.29 50.25 -66.50
C ALA A 319 -19.60 51.02 -66.25
N LEU A 320 -19.90 51.34 -64.98
CA LEU A 320 -21.05 52.15 -64.61
C LEU A 320 -20.92 53.58 -65.16
N SER A 321 -19.71 54.18 -65.12
CA SER A 321 -19.46 55.49 -65.71
C SER A 321 -19.68 55.49 -67.23
N ASP A 322 -19.24 54.44 -67.92
CA ASP A 322 -19.39 54.29 -69.38
C ASP A 322 -20.87 54.13 -69.76
N VAL A 323 -21.63 53.34 -69.01
CA VAL A 323 -23.08 53.18 -69.22
C VAL A 323 -23.82 54.49 -68.95
N LYS A 324 -23.46 55.22 -67.88
CA LYS A 324 -24.03 56.57 -67.59
C LYS A 324 -23.71 57.57 -68.71
N ASN A 325 -22.53 57.51 -69.32
CA ASN A 325 -22.17 58.37 -70.44
C ASN A 325 -22.94 58.00 -71.72
N LYS A 326 -23.10 56.71 -72.01
CA LYS A 326 -23.91 56.23 -73.15
C LYS A 326 -25.38 56.60 -73.02
N LEU A 327 -25.93 56.59 -71.80
CA LEU A 327 -27.30 57.01 -71.51
C LEU A 327 -27.61 58.47 -71.88
N LYS A 328 -26.61 59.37 -71.86
CA LYS A 328 -26.78 60.78 -72.23
C LYS A 328 -27.03 61.00 -73.73
N ASN A 329 -26.62 60.05 -74.57
CA ASN A 329 -26.63 60.17 -76.04
C ASN A 329 -27.55 59.14 -76.74
N ALA A 330 -28.40 58.42 -76.00
CA ALA A 330 -29.15 57.25 -76.51
C ALA A 330 -30.61 57.56 -76.91
N ASN A 331 -31.11 56.83 -77.92
CA ASN A 331 -32.50 56.85 -78.39
C ASN A 331 -33.46 56.11 -77.43
N ASP A 332 -34.77 56.33 -77.54
CA ASP A 332 -35.76 55.88 -76.54
C ASP A 332 -35.86 54.35 -76.36
N THR A 333 -35.58 53.56 -77.40
CA THR A 333 -35.51 52.08 -77.31
C THR A 333 -34.19 51.57 -76.72
N GLU A 334 -33.09 52.29 -76.90
CA GLU A 334 -31.78 51.95 -76.34
C GLU A 334 -31.68 52.32 -74.85
N LYS A 335 -32.42 53.35 -74.42
CA LYS A 335 -32.52 53.76 -73.01
C LYS A 335 -33.01 52.63 -72.12
N GLU A 336 -34.04 51.87 -72.52
CA GLU A 336 -34.60 50.82 -71.66
C GLU A 336 -33.58 49.71 -71.36
N ASN A 337 -32.82 49.28 -72.38
CA ASN A 337 -31.78 48.26 -72.22
C ASN A 337 -30.58 48.78 -71.40
N LEU A 338 -30.20 50.04 -71.57
CA LEU A 338 -29.14 50.67 -70.78
C LEU A 338 -29.54 50.88 -69.32
N LEU A 339 -30.81 51.17 -69.04
CA LEU A 339 -31.34 51.28 -67.68
C LEU A 339 -31.31 49.94 -66.93
N LYS A 340 -31.72 48.84 -67.57
CA LYS A 340 -31.60 47.48 -66.97
C LYS A 340 -30.14 47.13 -66.65
N LYS A 341 -29.23 47.44 -67.57
CA LYS A 341 -27.79 47.21 -67.37
C LYS A 341 -27.21 48.07 -66.25
N LEU A 342 -27.70 49.29 -66.08
CA LEU A 342 -27.31 50.19 -65.00
C LEU A 342 -27.75 49.63 -63.65
N GLU A 343 -28.99 49.14 -63.54
CA GLU A 343 -29.52 48.50 -62.32
C GLU A 343 -28.71 47.24 -61.95
N GLU A 344 -28.38 46.39 -62.92
CA GLU A 344 -27.50 45.23 -62.70
C GLU A 344 -26.11 45.63 -62.18
N LEU A 345 -25.51 46.68 -62.73
CA LEU A 345 -24.20 47.17 -62.30
C LEU A 345 -24.26 47.80 -60.91
N GLU A 346 -25.31 48.56 -60.59
CA GLU A 346 -25.52 49.13 -59.26
C GLU A 346 -25.72 48.04 -58.20
N ASN A 347 -26.45 46.96 -58.52
CA ASN A 347 -26.60 45.82 -57.63
C ASN A 347 -25.27 45.08 -57.40
N LYS A 348 -24.45 44.89 -58.45
CA LYS A 348 -23.11 44.30 -58.30
C LYS A 348 -22.17 45.17 -57.46
N ILE A 349 -22.24 46.49 -57.59
CA ILE A 349 -21.44 47.40 -56.76
C ILE A 349 -21.87 47.31 -55.29
N LYS A 350 -23.18 47.24 -55.00
CA LYS A 350 -23.67 47.02 -53.63
C LYS A 350 -23.16 45.71 -53.04
N GLU A 351 -23.18 44.62 -53.81
CA GLU A 351 -22.63 43.33 -53.39
C GLU A 351 -21.12 43.40 -53.11
N ILE A 352 -20.36 44.15 -53.93
CA ILE A 352 -18.93 44.40 -53.71
C ILE A 352 -18.71 45.24 -52.44
N GLU A 353 -19.51 46.26 -52.18
CA GLU A 353 -19.44 47.08 -50.97
C GLU A 353 -19.73 46.26 -49.70
N GLU A 354 -20.71 45.35 -49.75
CA GLU A 354 -21.01 44.41 -48.66
C GLU A 354 -19.83 43.46 -48.41
N ASN A 355 -19.31 42.83 -49.47
CA ASN A 355 -18.13 41.97 -49.37
C ASN A 355 -16.90 42.72 -48.83
N LYS A 356 -16.72 43.99 -49.21
CA LYS A 356 -15.63 44.84 -48.71
C LYS A 356 -15.78 45.13 -47.22
N LYS A 357 -17.00 45.42 -46.75
CA LYS A 357 -17.31 45.60 -45.32
C LYS A 357 -17.02 44.33 -44.53
N ASP A 358 -17.39 43.16 -45.06
CA ASP A 358 -17.13 41.88 -44.42
C ASP A 358 -15.63 41.58 -44.28
N ILE A 359 -14.83 41.86 -45.33
CA ILE A 359 -13.37 41.71 -45.24
C ILE A 359 -12.76 42.69 -44.24
N LEU A 360 -13.21 43.94 -44.22
CA LEU A 360 -12.79 44.94 -43.23
C LEU A 360 -13.13 44.51 -41.80
N ASN A 361 -14.34 44.00 -41.58
CA ASN A 361 -14.76 43.48 -40.28
C ASN A 361 -13.89 42.30 -39.84
N ARG A 362 -13.52 41.39 -40.76
CA ARG A 362 -12.62 40.26 -40.46
C ARG A 362 -11.19 40.68 -40.18
N GLU A 363 -10.72 41.76 -40.79
CA GLU A 363 -9.39 42.30 -40.52
C GLU A 363 -9.34 43.01 -39.16
N GLN A 364 -10.35 43.81 -38.85
CA GLN A 364 -10.43 44.56 -37.58
C GLN A 364 -10.75 43.66 -36.39
N ASN A 365 -11.67 42.71 -36.57
CA ASN A 365 -12.05 41.76 -35.53
C ASN A 365 -11.28 40.44 -35.69
N THR A 366 -10.15 40.33 -35.00
CA THR A 366 -9.31 39.14 -34.97
C THR A 366 -9.98 37.92 -34.31
N ARG A 367 -11.14 38.11 -33.66
CA ARG A 367 -11.92 37.03 -33.01
C ARG A 367 -13.04 36.48 -33.90
N ALA A 368 -13.40 37.19 -34.98
CA ALA A 368 -14.43 36.73 -35.90
C ALA A 368 -13.93 35.54 -36.72
N GLY A 369 -14.79 34.52 -36.88
CA GLY A 369 -14.43 33.32 -37.62
C GLY A 369 -15.53 32.28 -37.68
N TYR A 370 -15.17 31.09 -38.13
CA TYR A 370 -16.05 29.94 -38.23
C TYR A 370 -15.63 28.87 -37.23
N VAL A 371 -16.59 28.38 -36.43
CA VAL A 371 -16.45 27.12 -35.69
C VAL A 371 -16.97 26.00 -36.58
N TYR A 372 -16.14 25.01 -36.86
CA TYR A 372 -16.48 23.85 -37.67
C TYR A 372 -16.61 22.60 -36.81
N ILE A 373 -17.54 21.73 -37.20
CA ILE A 373 -17.72 20.39 -36.63
C ILE A 373 -17.52 19.39 -37.75
N ILE A 374 -16.48 18.58 -37.63
CA ILE A 374 -16.08 17.61 -38.66
C ILE A 374 -15.93 16.21 -38.08
N SER A 375 -16.13 15.19 -38.89
CA SER A 375 -15.89 13.79 -38.50
C SER A 375 -15.12 13.06 -39.58
N ASN A 376 -14.49 11.95 -39.20
CA ASN A 376 -13.84 11.04 -40.14
C ASN A 376 -14.04 9.63 -39.61
N ILE A 377 -15.10 8.97 -40.12
CA ILE A 377 -15.54 7.67 -39.65
C ILE A 377 -14.46 6.61 -39.92
N GLY A 378 -13.82 6.65 -41.09
CA GLY A 378 -12.81 5.65 -41.46
C GLY A 378 -11.55 5.70 -40.58
N SER A 379 -11.20 6.87 -40.03
CA SER A 379 -9.99 7.02 -39.19
C SER A 379 -10.26 6.94 -37.68
N PHE A 380 -11.41 7.47 -37.22
CA PHE A 380 -11.69 7.62 -35.79
C PHE A 380 -12.91 6.82 -35.30
N GLY A 381 -13.66 6.21 -36.21
CA GLY A 381 -14.90 5.50 -35.92
C GLY A 381 -16.12 6.41 -35.83
N GLU A 382 -17.27 5.79 -35.58
CA GLU A 382 -18.55 6.49 -35.47
C GLU A 382 -18.64 7.36 -34.21
N ASN A 383 -19.44 8.43 -34.30
CA ASN A 383 -19.70 9.37 -33.20
C ASN A 383 -18.44 10.05 -32.63
N VAL A 384 -17.37 10.17 -33.41
CA VAL A 384 -16.18 10.94 -33.05
C VAL A 384 -16.12 12.20 -33.91
N TYR A 385 -16.18 13.35 -33.24
CA TYR A 385 -16.23 14.66 -33.88
C TYR A 385 -15.07 15.52 -33.42
N LYS A 386 -14.45 16.25 -34.35
CA LYS A 386 -13.54 17.36 -34.05
C LYS A 386 -14.31 18.67 -34.08
N ILE A 387 -14.13 19.47 -33.04
CA ILE A 387 -14.68 20.83 -32.94
C ILE A 387 -13.48 21.77 -32.89
N GLY A 388 -13.36 22.64 -33.89
CA GLY A 388 -12.30 23.64 -33.93
C GLY A 388 -12.76 24.92 -34.63
N MET A 389 -11.90 25.93 -34.63
CA MET A 389 -12.19 27.22 -35.27
C MET A 389 -11.22 27.56 -36.40
N THR A 390 -11.64 28.44 -37.30
CA THR A 390 -10.80 29.02 -38.34
C THR A 390 -11.20 30.47 -38.61
N ARG A 391 -10.21 31.30 -38.91
CA ARG A 391 -10.40 32.70 -39.32
C ARG A 391 -10.24 32.89 -40.83
N ARG A 392 -10.07 31.80 -41.58
CA ARG A 392 -9.92 31.88 -43.04
C ARG A 392 -11.16 32.43 -43.70
N LEU A 393 -10.94 33.13 -44.81
CA LEU A 393 -12.04 33.60 -45.66
C LEU A 393 -12.79 32.42 -46.27
N ASN A 394 -12.05 31.37 -46.66
CA ASN A 394 -12.62 30.12 -47.13
C ASN A 394 -12.40 28.99 -46.09
N PRO A 395 -13.38 28.74 -45.20
CA PRO A 395 -13.23 27.73 -44.15
C PRO A 395 -13.16 26.28 -44.69
N ILE A 396 -13.63 26.02 -45.92
CA ILE A 396 -13.55 24.68 -46.54
C ILE A 396 -12.10 24.31 -46.86
N GLU A 397 -11.28 25.26 -47.30
CA GLU A 397 -9.86 25.02 -47.59
C GLU A 397 -9.09 24.57 -46.35
N ARG A 398 -9.38 25.14 -45.16
CA ARG A 398 -8.78 24.68 -43.90
C ARG A 398 -9.12 23.23 -43.61
N ILE A 399 -10.36 22.81 -43.85
CA ILE A 399 -10.80 21.41 -43.64
C ILE A 399 -10.12 20.47 -44.64
N SER A 400 -9.93 20.91 -45.89
CA SER A 400 -9.18 20.16 -46.90
C SER A 400 -7.70 19.98 -46.51
N GLU A 401 -7.05 21.05 -46.01
CA GLU A 401 -5.68 20.96 -45.51
C GLU A 401 -5.57 19.97 -44.33
N LEU A 402 -6.52 20.03 -43.38
CA LEU A 402 -6.57 19.10 -42.25
C LEU A 402 -6.76 17.65 -42.71
N SER A 403 -7.53 17.42 -43.78
CA SER A 403 -7.73 16.09 -44.39
C SER A 403 -6.44 15.55 -45.00
N SER A 404 -5.68 16.41 -45.71
CA SER A 404 -4.45 15.99 -46.42
C SER A 404 -3.25 15.66 -45.53
N ALA A 405 -3.19 16.22 -44.31
CA ALA A 405 -1.95 16.24 -43.55
C ALA A 405 -1.74 15.03 -42.63
N SER A 406 -2.79 14.30 -42.24
CA SER A 406 -2.69 13.39 -41.08
C SER A 406 -3.72 12.26 -40.98
N VAL A 407 -4.57 12.04 -41.99
CA VAL A 407 -5.59 10.99 -41.97
C VAL A 407 -5.75 10.31 -43.34
N PRO A 408 -6.08 9.01 -43.40
CA PRO A 408 -6.22 8.26 -44.66
C PRO A 408 -7.47 8.63 -45.48
N PHE A 409 -8.52 9.15 -44.83
CA PHE A 409 -9.77 9.56 -45.48
C PHE A 409 -10.03 11.05 -45.27
N SER A 410 -10.80 11.67 -46.16
CA SER A 410 -11.22 13.07 -46.00
C SER A 410 -12.21 13.28 -44.82
N PHE A 411 -12.23 14.50 -44.27
CA PHE A 411 -13.19 14.87 -43.22
C PHE A 411 -14.55 15.23 -43.82
N ASP A 412 -15.62 14.70 -43.23
CA ASP A 412 -17.00 15.09 -43.48
C ASP A 412 -17.37 16.31 -42.62
N VAL A 413 -18.02 17.32 -43.25
CA VAL A 413 -18.46 18.55 -42.56
C VAL A 413 -19.90 18.42 -42.09
N HIS A 414 -20.10 18.51 -40.78
CA HIS A 414 -21.42 18.45 -40.16
C HIS A 414 -22.04 19.83 -39.93
N ALA A 415 -21.23 20.82 -39.55
CA ALA A 415 -21.70 22.19 -39.36
C ALA A 415 -20.57 23.20 -39.53
N MET A 416 -20.95 24.39 -39.98
CA MET A 416 -20.08 25.57 -40.08
C MET A 416 -20.84 26.74 -39.47
N ILE A 417 -20.33 27.26 -38.36
CA ILE A 417 -21.03 28.26 -37.54
C ILE A 417 -20.20 29.53 -37.57
N PHE A 418 -20.72 30.57 -38.21
CA PHE A 418 -20.11 31.90 -38.14
C PHE A 418 -20.37 32.53 -36.77
N SER A 419 -19.32 33.08 -36.16
CA SER A 419 -19.42 33.83 -34.90
C SER A 419 -18.50 35.06 -34.97
N GLU A 420 -18.97 36.19 -34.42
CA GLU A 420 -18.14 37.39 -34.21
C GLU A 420 -17.04 37.15 -33.17
N ASP A 421 -17.22 36.16 -32.30
CA ASP A 421 -16.22 35.68 -31.34
C ASP A 421 -16.17 34.14 -31.37
N ALA A 422 -15.49 33.61 -32.38
CA ALA A 422 -15.33 32.17 -32.57
C ALA A 422 -14.55 31.49 -31.42
N PRO A 423 -13.46 32.06 -30.86
CA PRO A 423 -12.75 31.48 -29.72
C PRO A 423 -13.63 31.27 -28.48
N THR A 424 -14.53 32.21 -28.17
CA THR A 424 -15.40 32.07 -26.99
C THR A 424 -16.41 30.94 -27.18
N LEU A 425 -17.01 30.85 -28.35
CA LEU A 425 -17.94 29.77 -28.68
C LEU A 425 -17.26 28.40 -28.63
N GLU A 426 -16.11 28.26 -29.27
CA GLU A 426 -15.32 27.02 -29.26
C GLU A 426 -14.96 26.57 -27.84
N ASN A 427 -14.37 27.48 -27.04
CA ASN A 427 -13.99 27.17 -25.66
C ASN A 427 -15.19 26.76 -24.81
N SER A 428 -16.36 27.35 -25.03
CA SER A 428 -17.59 26.95 -24.33
C SER A 428 -17.99 25.51 -24.65
N LEU A 429 -17.92 25.10 -25.93
CA LEU A 429 -18.23 23.75 -26.37
C LEU A 429 -17.19 22.75 -25.84
N HIS A 430 -15.90 23.09 -25.87
CA HIS A 430 -14.84 22.24 -25.33
C HIS A 430 -15.02 21.97 -23.84
N LYS A 431 -15.38 22.98 -23.04
CA LYS A 431 -15.65 22.81 -21.60
C LYS A 431 -16.86 21.91 -21.35
N ILE A 432 -17.95 22.09 -22.10
CA ILE A 432 -19.16 21.25 -21.96
C ILE A 432 -18.85 19.79 -22.33
N PHE A 433 -18.01 19.57 -23.34
CA PHE A 433 -17.69 18.25 -23.87
C PHE A 433 -16.39 17.64 -23.34
N GLU A 434 -15.70 18.26 -22.38
CA GLU A 434 -14.44 17.77 -21.80
C GLU A 434 -14.54 16.32 -21.29
N LYS A 435 -15.68 15.98 -20.67
CA LYS A 435 -15.97 14.61 -20.23
C LYS A 435 -16.06 13.60 -21.38
N TYR A 436 -16.32 14.04 -22.61
CA TYR A 436 -16.39 13.24 -23.82
C TYR A 436 -15.11 13.30 -24.68
N SER A 437 -14.07 14.05 -24.27
CA SER A 437 -12.80 14.11 -25.01
C SER A 437 -12.19 12.72 -25.19
N VAL A 438 -11.78 12.40 -26.41
CA VAL A 438 -11.11 11.14 -26.76
C VAL A 438 -9.73 11.08 -26.11
N ASN A 439 -8.99 12.19 -26.15
CA ASN A 439 -7.74 12.32 -25.42
C ASN A 439 -7.99 12.95 -24.05
N LYS A 440 -7.73 12.20 -22.97
CA LYS A 440 -7.86 12.66 -21.58
C LYS A 440 -6.60 13.31 -21.00
N ILE A 441 -5.47 13.18 -21.71
CA ILE A 441 -4.17 13.67 -21.25
C ILE A 441 -3.88 15.02 -21.91
N ASN A 442 -3.99 15.10 -23.24
CA ASN A 442 -3.82 16.33 -23.99
C ASN A 442 -5.17 16.83 -24.51
N LEU A 443 -5.79 17.74 -23.76
CA LEU A 443 -7.08 18.35 -24.07
C LEU A 443 -7.05 19.28 -25.28
N ARG A 444 -5.86 19.69 -25.76
CA ARG A 444 -5.71 20.46 -27.02
C ARG A 444 -6.00 19.59 -28.25
N LYS A 445 -6.09 18.27 -28.09
CA LYS A 445 -6.60 17.37 -29.14
C LYS A 445 -8.13 17.31 -29.03
N GLU A 446 -8.78 18.23 -29.72
CA GLU A 446 -10.21 18.56 -29.63
C GLU A 446 -11.13 17.54 -30.34
N PHE A 447 -10.89 16.25 -30.12
CA PHE A 447 -11.76 15.17 -30.59
C PHE A 447 -12.65 14.69 -29.45
N PHE A 448 -13.94 14.56 -29.71
CA PHE A 448 -14.95 14.21 -28.72
C PHE A 448 -15.80 13.04 -29.21
N ARG A 449 -16.07 12.08 -28.31
CA ARG A 449 -16.92 10.91 -28.60
C ARG A 449 -18.31 11.09 -28.01
N LEU A 450 -19.26 11.53 -28.82
CA LEU A 450 -20.65 11.77 -28.44
C LEU A 450 -21.58 11.81 -29.66
N PRO A 451 -22.90 11.55 -29.50
CA PRO A 451 -23.87 11.68 -30.59
C PRO A 451 -23.98 13.11 -31.10
N LEU A 452 -24.12 13.28 -32.43
CA LEU A 452 -24.23 14.59 -33.07
C LEU A 452 -25.42 15.41 -32.54
N ASP A 453 -26.53 14.76 -32.21
CA ASP A 453 -27.73 15.46 -31.69
C ASP A 453 -27.44 16.21 -30.38
N LYS A 454 -26.51 15.74 -29.55
CA LYS A 454 -26.08 16.47 -28.34
C LYS A 454 -25.30 17.73 -28.69
N ILE A 455 -24.46 17.66 -29.72
CA ILE A 455 -23.69 18.82 -30.21
C ILE A 455 -24.67 19.85 -30.79
N GLU A 456 -25.61 19.41 -31.62
CA GLU A 456 -26.65 20.27 -32.20
C GLU A 456 -27.48 20.98 -31.11
N HIS A 457 -27.86 20.26 -30.05
CA HIS A 457 -28.63 20.84 -28.94
C HIS A 457 -27.88 21.95 -28.21
N GLU A 458 -26.61 21.71 -27.84
CA GLU A 458 -25.80 22.71 -27.12
C GLU A 458 -25.45 23.91 -28.00
N VAL A 459 -25.20 23.70 -29.29
CA VAL A 459 -24.96 24.81 -30.22
C VAL A 459 -26.20 25.69 -30.34
N LYS A 460 -27.41 25.12 -30.49
CA LYS A 460 -28.67 25.90 -30.58
C LYS A 460 -29.00 26.63 -29.30
N LYS A 461 -28.59 26.10 -28.15
CA LYS A 461 -28.78 26.74 -26.84
C LYS A 461 -27.85 27.94 -26.64
N ASN A 462 -26.60 27.82 -27.10
CA ASN A 462 -25.58 28.84 -26.90
C ASN A 462 -25.50 29.86 -28.04
N HIS A 463 -26.12 29.59 -29.19
CA HIS A 463 -26.08 30.48 -30.36
C HIS A 463 -27.47 30.63 -31.01
N ASN A 464 -27.93 31.89 -31.11
CA ASN A 464 -29.23 32.24 -31.67
C ASN A 464 -29.32 32.18 -33.21
N ALA A 465 -28.27 31.72 -33.91
CA ALA A 465 -28.24 31.69 -35.37
C ALA A 465 -28.80 30.37 -35.92
N VAL A 466 -29.45 30.42 -37.08
CA VAL A 466 -29.94 29.23 -37.80
C VAL A 466 -28.74 28.48 -38.37
N VAL A 467 -28.25 27.47 -37.64
CA VAL A 467 -27.14 26.60 -38.08
C VAL A 467 -27.70 25.41 -38.84
N LYS A 468 -27.20 25.19 -40.07
CA LYS A 468 -27.50 23.99 -40.86
C LYS A 468 -26.59 22.84 -40.42
N PHE A 469 -27.20 21.78 -39.93
CA PHE A 469 -26.50 20.53 -39.57
C PHE A 469 -26.71 19.46 -40.64
N THR A 470 -25.62 18.89 -41.14
CA THR A 470 -25.62 17.70 -41.99
C THR A 470 -25.51 16.47 -41.10
N LYS A 471 -26.61 15.74 -40.92
CA LYS A 471 -26.63 14.58 -40.00
C LYS A 471 -25.87 13.36 -40.53
N LEU A 472 -25.88 13.16 -41.85
CA LEU A 472 -25.26 12.02 -42.49
C LEU A 472 -23.85 12.38 -42.96
N ALA A 473 -22.84 11.69 -42.42
CA ALA A 473 -21.50 11.65 -42.98
C ALA A 473 -21.53 10.88 -44.31
N LYS A 474 -20.92 11.43 -45.36
CA LYS A 474 -20.90 10.78 -46.68
C LYS A 474 -19.88 9.65 -46.69
N ALA A 475 -18.69 9.91 -46.13
CA ALA A 475 -17.59 8.95 -46.02
C ALA A 475 -17.40 8.10 -47.29
N GLU A 476 -17.36 8.76 -48.46
CA GLU A 476 -17.46 8.09 -49.78
C GLU A 476 -16.31 7.08 -49.98
N GLU A 477 -15.07 7.52 -49.79
CA GLU A 477 -13.87 6.70 -49.93
C GLU A 477 -13.90 5.50 -48.97
N TYR A 478 -14.21 5.72 -47.69
CA TYR A 478 -14.29 4.65 -46.69
C TYR A 478 -15.35 3.60 -47.02
N ARG A 479 -16.55 4.04 -47.43
CA ARG A 479 -17.63 3.11 -47.83
C ARG A 479 -17.29 2.35 -49.11
N GLN A 480 -16.52 2.94 -50.02
CA GLN A 480 -16.00 2.25 -51.20
C GLN A 480 -14.96 1.20 -50.80
N THR A 481 -14.04 1.51 -49.90
CA THR A 481 -13.07 0.55 -49.35
C THR A 481 -13.77 -0.66 -48.73
N LEU A 482 -14.77 -0.44 -47.85
CA LEU A 482 -15.53 -1.54 -47.24
C LEU A 482 -16.23 -2.44 -48.27
N LYS A 483 -16.75 -1.86 -49.35
CA LYS A 483 -17.38 -2.64 -50.43
C LYS A 483 -16.37 -3.49 -51.19
N LEU A 484 -15.15 -2.98 -51.40
CA LEU A 484 -14.07 -3.72 -52.05
C LEU A 484 -13.60 -4.89 -51.17
N GLU A 485 -13.40 -4.65 -49.87
CA GLU A 485 -13.05 -5.70 -48.90
C GLU A 485 -14.11 -6.81 -48.87
N GLN A 486 -15.40 -6.44 -48.86
CA GLN A 486 -16.50 -7.40 -48.91
C GLN A 486 -16.54 -8.21 -50.22
N SER A 487 -16.20 -7.60 -51.36
CA SER A 487 -16.11 -8.36 -52.62
C SER A 487 -14.91 -9.31 -52.65
N GLU A 488 -13.77 -8.93 -52.08
CA GLU A 488 -12.57 -9.78 -52.01
C GLU A 488 -12.77 -10.96 -51.04
N GLU A 489 -13.46 -10.76 -49.91
CA GLU A 489 -13.83 -11.86 -49.01
C GLU A 489 -14.80 -12.86 -49.66
N VAL A 490 -15.70 -12.41 -50.54
CA VAL A 490 -16.62 -13.28 -51.28
C VAL A 490 -15.94 -14.01 -52.44
N GLU A 491 -14.89 -13.44 -53.04
CA GLU A 491 -14.08 -14.11 -54.08
C GLU A 491 -13.05 -15.10 -53.51
N SER A 492 -12.66 -14.93 -52.23
CA SER A 492 -11.69 -15.81 -51.55
C SER A 492 -12.34 -16.93 -50.71
N ALA A 493 -13.66 -16.86 -50.48
CA ALA A 493 -14.47 -17.91 -49.88
C ALA A 493 -15.11 -18.81 -50.95
#